data_AF-A0A496ZJQ3-F1
#
_entry.id   AF-A0A496ZJQ3-F1
#
_cell.length_a   1.000
_cell.length_b   1.000
_cell.length_c   1.000
_cell.angle_alpha   90.00
_cell.angle_beta   90.00
_cell.angle_gamma   90.00
#
_symmetry.space_group_name_H-M   'P 1'
#
loop_
_entity.id
_entity.type
_entity.pdbx_description
1 polymer ?
#
loop_
_entity_poly.entity_id
_entity_poly.type
_entity_poly.pdbx_seq_one_letter_code
_entity_poly.pdbx_strand_id
1 'polypeptide(L)'
;MRESIDYPVINIALSMGAGDKGRLAVGSAGATPLIYDFSSHDELREIPEKAQHDISPVNNMYLSPLYRKNMVKVLSDKLISRI
;
A
#
# COMPACT_ATOMS: atom_id res chain seq x y z
N MET A 1 14.92 17.36 7.49
CA MET A 1 15.49 16.05 7.10
C MET A 1 14.71 15.00 7.88
N ARG A 2 14.29 13.91 7.24
CA ARG A 2 13.67 12.77 7.94
C ARG A 2 14.80 11.83 8.34
N GLU A 3 14.82 11.39 9.59
CA GLU A 3 15.87 10.55 10.16
C GLU A 3 15.36 9.12 10.42
N SER A 4 16.21 8.26 10.97
CA SER A 4 15.95 6.82 11.17
C SER A 4 14.84 6.47 12.18
N ILE A 5 14.35 7.43 12.96
CA ILE A 5 13.21 7.27 13.89
C ILE A 5 12.09 8.21 13.46
N ASP A 6 11.24 7.74 12.55
CA ASP A 6 10.19 8.56 11.93
C ASP A 6 8.96 7.71 11.57
N TYR A 7 7.79 8.34 11.49
CA TYR A 7 6.52 7.68 11.14
C TYR A 7 6.42 7.40 9.64
N PRO A 8 6.04 6.21 9.17
CA PRO A 8 5.95 5.95 7.74
C PRO A 8 4.94 6.88 7.06
N VAL A 9 5.36 7.49 5.94
CA VAL A 9 4.47 8.30 5.08
C VAL A 9 3.39 7.43 4.45
N ILE A 10 3.82 6.27 3.94
CA ILE A 10 3.02 5.14 3.46
C ILE A 10 3.83 3.88 3.75
N ASN A 11 3.17 2.80 4.15
CA ASN A 11 3.79 1.49 4.32
C ASN A 11 2.90 0.41 3.69
N ILE A 12 3.54 -0.57 3.04
CA ILE A 12 2.87 -1.70 2.41
C ILE A 12 3.41 -2.98 3.04
N ALA A 13 2.51 -3.90 3.40
CA ALA A 13 2.85 -5.23 3.85
C ALA A 13 2.12 -6.25 2.97
N LEU A 14 2.79 -7.36 2.66
CA LEU A 14 2.26 -8.43 1.85
C LEU A 14 2.59 -9.77 2.51
N SER A 15 1.58 -10.61 2.65
CA SER A 15 1.71 -11.98 3.11
C SER A 15 1.05 -12.90 2.09
N MET A 16 1.72 -13.99 1.73
CA MET A 16 1.23 -14.98 0.79
C MET A 16 1.45 -16.38 1.36
N GLY A 17 0.38 -17.17 1.40
CA GLY A 17 0.43 -18.56 1.83
C GLY A 17 0.70 -19.51 0.66
N ALA A 18 0.72 -20.82 0.95
CA ALA A 18 0.75 -21.82 -0.12
C ALA A 18 -0.52 -21.74 -0.99
N GLY A 19 -0.35 -21.64 -2.31
CA GLY A 19 -1.43 -21.62 -3.30
C GLY A 19 -1.96 -20.23 -3.67
N ASP A 20 -1.06 -19.28 -4.01
CA ASP A 20 -1.32 -17.97 -4.64
C ASP A 20 -2.32 -17.03 -3.94
N LYS A 21 -2.68 -17.36 -2.70
CA LYS A 21 -3.61 -16.60 -1.87
C LYS A 21 -2.86 -15.86 -0.77
N GLY A 22 -3.38 -14.69 -0.40
CA GLY A 22 -2.71 -13.86 0.58
C GLY A 22 -3.47 -12.59 0.91
N ARG A 23 -2.73 -11.66 1.52
CA ARG A 23 -3.23 -10.37 1.99
C ARG A 23 -2.20 -9.28 1.76
N LEU A 24 -2.64 -8.17 1.17
CA LEU A 24 -1.91 -6.91 1.09
C LEU A 24 -2.54 -5.90 2.03
N ALA A 25 -1.73 -5.22 2.85
CA ALA A 25 -2.17 -4.15 3.73
C ALA A 25 -1.43 -2.84 3.43
N VAL A 26 -2.18 -1.74 3.38
CA VAL A 26 -1.65 -0.38 3.21
C VAL A 26 -1.87 0.39 4.50
N GLY A 27 -0.79 0.73 5.18
CA GLY A 27 -0.81 1.60 6.35
C GLY A 27 -0.60 3.07 5.98
N SER A 28 -0.83 3.95 6.96
CA SER A 28 -0.87 5.41 6.77
C SER A 28 -1.80 5.86 5.63
N ALA A 29 -2.83 5.07 5.35
CA ALA A 29 -3.77 5.25 4.24
C ALA A 29 -4.93 6.22 4.55
N GLY A 30 -5.04 6.66 5.80
CA GLY A 30 -6.17 7.41 6.34
C GLY A 30 -6.30 7.13 7.84
N ALA A 31 -7.53 7.10 8.34
CA ALA A 31 -7.81 6.78 9.75
C ALA A 31 -7.56 5.30 10.09
N THR A 32 -7.74 4.40 9.13
CA THR A 32 -7.55 2.95 9.27
C THR A 32 -6.71 2.41 8.10
N PRO A 33 -6.01 1.28 8.28
CA PRO A 33 -5.32 0.63 7.17
C PRO A 33 -6.32 0.12 6.12
N LEU A 34 -5.88 0.06 4.87
CA LEU A 34 -6.61 -0.65 3.81
C LEU A 34 -6.12 -2.10 3.79
N ILE A 35 -7.05 -3.04 3.65
CA ILE A 35 -6.76 -4.48 3.66
C ILE A 35 -7.40 -5.09 2.42
N TYR A 36 -6.59 -5.83 1.67
CA TYR A 36 -6.99 -6.54 0.46
C TYR A 36 -6.62 -8.01 0.60
N ASP A 37 -7.63 -8.87 0.69
CA ASP A 37 -7.46 -10.31 0.53
C ASP A 37 -7.51 -10.65 -0.96
N PHE A 38 -6.65 -11.58 -1.39
CA PHE A 38 -6.62 -12.10 -2.76
C PHE A 38 -6.47 -13.61 -2.76
N SER A 39 -7.02 -14.24 -3.78
CA SER A 39 -7.01 -15.69 -3.98
C SER A 39 -6.21 -16.14 -5.20
N SER A 40 -5.66 -15.19 -5.99
CA SER A 40 -4.83 -15.47 -7.16
C SER A 40 -3.83 -14.35 -7.43
N HIS A 41 -2.79 -14.65 -8.23
CA HIS A 41 -1.84 -13.65 -8.72
C HIS A 41 -2.49 -12.58 -9.60
N ASP A 42 -3.54 -12.90 -10.35
CA ASP A 42 -4.22 -11.91 -11.18
C ASP A 42 -5.01 -10.92 -10.33
N GLU A 43 -5.71 -11.38 -9.29
CA GLU A 43 -6.33 -10.49 -8.28
C GLU A 43 -5.27 -9.61 -7.60
N LEU A 44 -4.10 -10.17 -7.27
CA LEU A 44 -3.01 -9.40 -6.67
C LEU A 44 -2.52 -8.25 -7.56
N ARG A 45 -2.49 -8.45 -8.89
CA ARG A 45 -2.04 -7.43 -9.86
C ARG A 45 -2.99 -6.23 -9.96
N GLU A 46 -4.26 -6.39 -9.60
CA GLU A 46 -5.26 -5.31 -9.64
C GLU A 46 -5.25 -4.45 -8.37
N ILE A 47 -4.75 -4.99 -7.26
CA ILE A 47 -4.74 -4.31 -5.95
C ILE A 47 -4.02 -2.94 -5.97
N PRO A 48 -2.86 -2.74 -6.63
CA PRO A 48 -2.16 -1.45 -6.61
C PRO A 48 -3.00 -0.27 -7.12
N GLU A 49 -3.79 -0.48 -8.19
CA GLU A 49 -4.66 0.55 -8.74
C GLU A 49 -5.84 0.83 -7.82
N LYS A 50 -6.45 -0.23 -7.29
CA LYS A 50 -7.51 -0.13 -6.29
C LYS A 50 -7.04 0.61 -5.03
N ALA A 51 -5.85 0.30 -4.53
CA ALA A 51 -5.27 0.93 -3.36
C ALA A 51 -4.94 2.42 -3.57
N GLN A 52 -4.50 2.81 -4.78
CA GLN A 52 -4.33 4.22 -5.14
C GLN A 52 -5.65 4.99 -5.15
N HIS A 53 -6.74 4.35 -5.58
CA HIS A 53 -8.06 4.94 -5.60
C HIS A 53 -8.66 5.05 -4.19
N ASP A 54 -8.59 3.98 -3.41
CA ASP A 54 -9.24 3.84 -2.10
C ASP A 54 -8.59 4.67 -0.99
N ILE A 55 -7.28 4.96 -1.11
CA ILE A 55 -6.57 5.73 -0.09
C ILE A 55 -7.14 7.15 0.05
N SER A 56 -7.29 7.59 1.29
CA SER A 56 -7.77 8.93 1.65
C SER A 56 -6.80 9.61 2.62
N PRO A 57 -5.65 10.13 2.10
CA PRO A 57 -4.64 10.74 2.95
C PRO A 57 -5.15 12.07 3.52
N VAL A 58 -5.02 12.24 4.84
CA VAL A 58 -5.30 13.51 5.51
C VAL A 58 -4.23 14.53 5.13
N ASN A 59 -4.59 15.79 4.89
CA ASN A 59 -3.65 16.85 4.55
C ASN A 59 -2.92 17.41 5.80
N ASN A 60 -2.09 16.57 6.43
CA ASN A 60 -1.38 16.86 7.68
C ASN A 60 0.13 16.57 7.63
N MET A 61 0.68 16.34 6.44
CA MET A 61 2.08 16.00 6.22
C MET A 61 2.69 16.89 5.13
N TYR A 62 4.01 17.02 5.13
CA TYR A 62 4.76 17.79 4.13
C TYR A 62 4.52 17.31 2.69
N LEU A 63 4.33 16.00 2.51
CA LEU A 63 4.01 15.43 1.20
C LEU A 63 2.51 15.55 0.93
N SER A 64 2.19 16.07 -0.26
CA SER A 64 0.80 16.28 -0.68
C SER A 64 0.00 14.97 -0.65
N PRO A 65 -1.32 15.02 -0.39
CA PRO A 65 -2.17 13.85 -0.49
C PRO A 65 -2.07 13.14 -1.84
N LEU A 66 -1.94 13.88 -2.94
CA LEU A 66 -1.78 13.32 -4.29
C LEU A 66 -0.46 12.55 -4.45
N TYR A 67 0.65 13.08 -3.91
CA TYR A 67 1.93 12.38 -3.95
C TYR A 67 1.84 11.06 -3.18
N ARG A 68 1.23 11.08 -1.99
CA ARG A 68 1.00 9.88 -1.18
C ARG A 68 0.09 8.86 -1.86
N LYS A 69 -0.97 9.31 -2.57
CA LYS A 69 -1.80 8.45 -3.43
C LYS A 69 -0.96 7.68 -4.44
N ASN A 70 -0.10 8.39 -5.17
CA ASN A 70 0.77 7.77 -6.17
C ASN A 70 1.82 6.84 -5.56
N MET A 71 2.32 7.16 -4.36
CA MET A 71 3.28 6.30 -3.65
C MET A 71 2.69 4.91 -3.34
N VAL A 72 1.40 4.81 -3.00
CA VAL A 72 0.77 3.52 -2.69
C VAL A 72 0.91 2.55 -3.87
N LYS A 73 0.56 2.98 -5.08
CA LYS A 73 0.68 2.15 -6.27
C LYS A 73 2.12 1.68 -6.48
N VAL A 74 3.06 2.63 -6.50
CA VAL A 74 4.48 2.34 -6.76
C VAL A 74 5.08 1.39 -5.73
N LEU A 75 4.77 1.57 -4.45
CA LEU A 75 5.29 0.70 -3.39
C LEU A 75 4.65 -0.70 -3.43
N SER A 76 3.35 -0.79 -3.72
CA SER A 76 2.66 -2.06 -3.93
C SER A 76 3.23 -2.83 -5.12
N ASP A 77 3.35 -2.18 -6.29
CA ASP A 77 3.94 -2.78 -7.50
C ASP A 77 5.38 -3.28 -7.23
N LYS A 78 6.17 -2.47 -6.51
CA LYS A 78 7.56 -2.82 -6.16
C LYS A 78 7.64 -4.01 -5.19
N LEU A 79 6.67 -4.14 -4.28
CA LEU A 79 6.62 -5.28 -3.38
C LEU A 79 6.17 -6.55 -4.11
N ILE A 80 5.16 -6.43 -4.99
CA ILE A 80 4.62 -7.54 -5.78
C ILE A 80 5.64 -8.10 -6.77
N SER A 81 6.50 -7.25 -7.35
CA SER A 81 7.57 -7.71 -8.27
C SER A 81 8.73 -8.47 -7.60
N ARG A 82 8.73 -8.60 -6.27
CA ARG A 82 9.77 -9.31 -5.50
C ARG A 82 9.37 -10.71 -5.06
N ILE A 83 8.13 -11.10 -5.32
CA ILE A 83 7.58 -12.43 -5.08
C ILE A 83 7.64 -13.20 -6.39
#